data_AF-A0A2V6NA63-F1
#
_entry.id   AF-A0A2V6NA63-F1
#
_cell.length_a   1.000
_cell.length_b   1.000
_cell.length_c   1.000
_cell.angle_alpha   90.00
_cell.angle_beta   90.00
_cell.angle_gamma   90.00
#
_symmetry.space_group_name_H-M   'P 1'
#
loop_
_entity.id
_entity.type
_entity.pdbx_description
1 polymer ?
#
loop_
_entity_poly.entity_id
_entity_poly.type
_entity_poly.pdbx_seq_one_letter_code
_entity_poly.pdbx_strand_id
1 'polypeptide(L)'
;MMTASAEKGMHLPRDAFHRHPHPPQQIVFELPRPPQGFTATFASFWEAHPEFQLKRVSARDPDVLRFNHQRHFASDIPPVNGQKLDCNYCHQLQPDGRFYQRISFGANCQVCHSLQFDWRNPEMRIPHGNVDLVRTFLRSLPAQYADYARLKKGIPEREVPGFVAQQIKQLRDQFHSGDELERAVFFTKDPYKPQQTMGAAARGNFTGCAFCHEVKTAANAVPAITKPILVDRWMPQANFNHAKHQVDPVTQKPLDCNLCHQARQSRETSDVLMPAKANCTICHSPQGKIVAECITCHSYHAPIAAQTVAESTKSVKQMLLGAK
;
A
#
# COMPACT_ATOMS: atom_id res chain seq x y z
N MET A 1 8.21 5.91 -43.17
CA MET A 1 9.03 6.02 -41.94
C MET A 1 8.32 5.49 -40.70
N MET A 2 7.02 5.74 -40.49
CA MET A 2 6.31 5.29 -39.28
C MET A 2 6.17 3.76 -39.15
N THR A 3 6.01 3.01 -40.25
CA THR A 3 5.82 1.55 -40.23
C THR A 3 7.06 0.79 -39.75
N ALA A 4 8.25 1.14 -40.27
CA ALA A 4 9.51 0.54 -39.82
C ALA A 4 9.83 0.85 -38.34
N SER A 5 9.48 2.05 -37.88
CA SER A 5 9.57 2.41 -36.45
C SER A 5 8.58 1.60 -35.60
N ALA A 6 7.38 1.31 -36.12
CA ALA A 6 6.39 0.49 -35.43
C ALA A 6 6.85 -0.96 -35.30
N GLU A 7 7.34 -1.57 -36.38
CA GLU A 7 7.92 -2.92 -36.40
C GLU A 7 9.12 -3.03 -35.47
N LYS A 8 10.08 -2.11 -35.57
CA LYS A 8 11.23 -2.06 -34.65
C LYS A 8 10.75 -1.92 -33.21
N GLY A 9 9.77 -1.05 -32.98
CA GLY A 9 9.13 -0.86 -31.69
C GLY A 9 8.68 -2.17 -31.06
N MET A 10 8.04 -3.08 -31.83
CA MET A 10 7.53 -4.39 -31.36
C MET A 10 8.59 -5.27 -30.70
N HIS A 11 9.85 -5.13 -31.11
CA HIS A 11 10.96 -5.97 -30.64
C HIS A 11 11.85 -5.31 -29.58
N LEU A 12 11.64 -4.02 -29.27
CA LEU A 12 12.44 -3.34 -28.26
C LEU A 12 12.10 -3.81 -26.84
N PRO A 13 13.11 -4.02 -25.97
CA PRO A 13 12.90 -4.45 -24.60
C PRO A 13 12.18 -3.34 -23.82
N ARG A 14 11.11 -3.72 -23.14
CA ARG A 14 10.26 -2.78 -22.38
C ARG A 14 11.06 -1.99 -21.34
N ASP A 15 11.96 -2.68 -20.64
CA ASP A 15 12.75 -2.11 -19.54
C ASP A 15 13.65 -0.95 -20.01
N ALA A 16 14.08 -0.95 -21.27
CA ALA A 16 14.87 0.14 -21.84
C ALA A 16 14.09 1.48 -21.91
N PHE A 17 12.76 1.44 -21.79
CA PHE A 17 11.88 2.62 -21.78
C PHE A 17 11.33 2.92 -20.39
N HIS A 18 11.74 2.17 -19.36
CA HIS A 18 11.39 2.49 -17.99
C HIS A 18 12.10 3.78 -17.57
N ARG A 19 11.32 4.86 -17.45
CA ARG A 19 11.82 6.20 -17.13
C ARG A 19 12.31 6.35 -15.70
N HIS A 20 11.69 5.61 -14.81
CA HIS A 20 12.01 5.59 -13.40
C HIS A 20 12.69 4.26 -13.14
N PRO A 21 14.03 4.20 -13.16
CA PRO A 21 14.71 3.08 -12.54
C PRO A 21 14.24 3.05 -11.09
N HIS A 22 13.43 2.05 -10.78
CA HIS A 22 12.82 1.93 -9.48
C HIS A 22 13.89 1.38 -8.54
N PRO A 23 14.10 1.99 -7.35
CA PRO A 23 15.01 1.39 -6.38
C PRO A 23 14.50 -0.04 -6.09
N PRO A 24 15.38 -1.02 -5.80
CA PRO A 24 14.99 -2.43 -5.65
C PRO A 24 13.85 -2.69 -4.66
N GLN A 25 13.59 -1.75 -3.76
CA GLN A 25 12.55 -1.82 -2.73
C GLN A 25 11.17 -1.36 -3.22
N GLN A 26 11.05 -0.79 -4.42
CA GLN A 26 9.81 -0.26 -4.95
C GLN A 26 9.02 -1.33 -5.73
N ILE A 27 7.76 -1.49 -5.38
CA ILE A 27 6.81 -2.40 -6.05
C ILE A 27 6.09 -1.63 -7.15
N VAL A 28 6.29 -2.07 -8.39
CA VAL A 28 5.74 -1.44 -9.59
C VAL A 28 4.75 -2.39 -10.22
N PHE A 29 3.55 -1.89 -10.51
CA PHE A 29 2.55 -2.68 -11.21
C PHE A 29 2.79 -2.58 -12.71
N GLU A 30 3.13 -3.72 -13.30
CA GLU A 30 3.47 -3.82 -14.71
C GLU A 30 2.49 -4.71 -15.47
N LEU A 31 1.74 -4.10 -16.38
CA LEU A 31 0.92 -4.85 -17.32
C LEU A 31 1.74 -5.35 -18.51
N PRO A 32 1.39 -6.51 -19.10
CA PRO A 32 2.10 -6.99 -20.28
C PRO A 32 2.01 -5.98 -21.42
N ARG A 33 3.04 -5.97 -22.27
CA ARG A 33 3.05 -5.17 -23.50
C ARG A 33 1.84 -5.54 -24.36
N PRO A 34 1.06 -4.57 -24.90
CA PRO A 34 0.00 -4.88 -25.85
C PRO A 34 0.54 -5.62 -27.08
N PRO A 35 -0.21 -6.58 -27.67
CA PRO A 35 0.23 -7.33 -28.85
C PRO A 35 0.68 -6.46 -30.03
N GLN A 36 -0.02 -5.35 -30.26
CA GLN A 36 0.29 -4.35 -31.29
C GLN A 36 1.41 -3.38 -30.88
N GLY A 37 1.95 -3.49 -29.67
CA GLY A 37 2.87 -2.50 -29.08
C GLY A 37 2.21 -1.15 -28.76
N PHE A 38 3.03 -0.11 -28.62
CA PHE A 38 2.61 1.26 -28.30
C PHE A 38 2.68 2.18 -29.53
N THR A 39 2.32 1.66 -30.70
CA THR A 39 2.56 2.29 -32.02
C THR A 39 1.32 2.95 -32.62
N ALA A 40 0.19 2.92 -31.91
CA ALA A 40 -1.05 3.55 -32.35
C ALA A 40 -0.87 5.07 -32.47
N THR A 41 -1.26 5.62 -33.62
CA THR A 41 -1.26 7.08 -33.86
C THR A 41 -2.67 7.62 -33.72
N PHE A 42 -2.78 8.82 -33.16
CA PHE A 42 -4.04 9.54 -32.99
C PHE A 42 -3.76 11.05 -32.99
N ALA A 43 -4.77 11.85 -33.34
CA ALA A 43 -4.60 13.28 -33.57
C ALA A 43 -4.40 14.08 -32.27
N SER A 44 -5.05 13.69 -31.18
CA SER A 44 -5.02 14.42 -29.92
C SER A 44 -5.34 13.55 -28.71
N PHE A 45 -4.97 14.05 -27.53
CA PHE A 45 -5.26 13.40 -26.26
C PHE A 45 -6.78 13.27 -26.01
N TRP A 46 -7.50 14.39 -26.10
CA TRP A 46 -8.91 14.44 -25.74
C TRP A 46 -9.82 13.62 -26.67
N GLU A 47 -9.50 13.60 -27.97
CA GLU A 47 -10.35 12.98 -28.98
C GLU A 47 -10.07 11.48 -29.13
N ALA A 48 -8.81 11.11 -29.33
CA ALA A 48 -8.48 9.81 -29.92
C ALA A 48 -7.37 9.04 -29.17
N HIS A 49 -6.80 9.57 -28.08
CA HIS A 49 -5.93 8.78 -27.22
C HIS A 49 -6.71 7.59 -26.64
N PRO A 50 -6.16 6.37 -26.69
CA PRO A 50 -6.82 5.19 -26.14
C PRO A 50 -6.99 5.32 -24.63
N GLU A 51 -7.94 4.61 -24.06
CA GLU A 51 -8.04 4.55 -22.59
C GLU A 51 -6.76 3.95 -21.98
N PHE A 52 -6.41 4.36 -20.75
CA PHE A 52 -5.23 3.85 -20.06
C PHE A 52 -5.31 2.34 -19.88
N GLN A 53 -4.18 1.65 -20.06
CA GLN A 53 -4.15 0.18 -20.11
C GLN A 53 -4.77 -0.44 -18.85
N LEU A 54 -4.51 0.12 -17.67
CA LEU A 54 -5.13 -0.28 -16.39
C LEU A 54 -6.65 -0.33 -16.46
N LYS A 55 -7.29 0.66 -17.08
CA LYS A 55 -8.74 0.72 -17.24
C LYS A 55 -9.23 -0.20 -18.34
N ARG A 56 -8.52 -0.25 -19.48
CA ARG A 56 -8.87 -1.13 -20.62
C ARG A 56 -8.93 -2.61 -20.26
N VAL A 57 -8.02 -3.07 -19.41
CA VAL A 57 -7.96 -4.48 -18.98
C VAL A 57 -8.65 -4.72 -17.65
N SER A 58 -9.30 -3.69 -17.08
CA SER A 58 -9.91 -3.75 -15.75
C SER A 58 -8.96 -4.34 -14.70
N ALA A 59 -7.72 -3.83 -14.67
CA ALA A 59 -6.69 -4.31 -13.76
C ALA A 59 -7.19 -4.31 -12.32
N ARG A 60 -6.78 -5.33 -11.56
CA ARG A 60 -7.11 -5.53 -10.14
C ARG A 60 -5.84 -5.41 -9.32
N ASP A 61 -5.96 -4.87 -8.11
CA ASP A 61 -4.86 -4.90 -7.14
C ASP A 61 -4.59 -6.34 -6.71
N PRO A 62 -3.33 -6.83 -6.84
CA PRO A 62 -2.97 -8.18 -6.40
C PRO A 62 -2.89 -8.30 -4.88
N ASP A 63 -2.96 -7.20 -4.13
CA ASP A 63 -2.96 -7.26 -2.67
C ASP A 63 -4.20 -7.97 -2.13
N VAL A 64 -3.98 -8.76 -1.09
CA VAL A 64 -5.00 -9.56 -0.41
C VAL A 64 -5.31 -9.02 0.99
N LEU A 65 -4.68 -7.92 1.39
CA LEU A 65 -5.02 -7.21 2.61
C LEU A 65 -6.52 -6.89 2.58
N ARG A 66 -7.25 -7.15 3.66
CA ARG A 66 -8.67 -6.82 3.78
C ARG A 66 -8.79 -5.34 4.15
N PHE A 67 -8.94 -4.51 3.14
CA PHE A 67 -9.06 -3.06 3.28
C PHE A 67 -10.22 -2.53 2.44
N ASN A 68 -10.81 -1.44 2.90
CA ASN A 68 -12.00 -0.84 2.29
C ASN A 68 -12.01 0.65 2.60
N HIS A 69 -11.78 1.49 1.59
CA HIS A 69 -11.78 2.95 1.77
C HIS A 69 -13.14 3.46 2.27
N GLN A 70 -14.25 2.98 1.71
CA GLN A 70 -15.60 3.39 2.13
C GLN A 70 -15.81 3.19 3.65
N ARG A 71 -15.34 2.07 4.20
CA ARG A 71 -15.42 1.81 5.65
C ARG A 71 -14.59 2.80 6.46
N HIS A 72 -13.38 3.11 6.02
CA HIS A 72 -12.47 4.02 6.74
C HIS A 72 -12.92 5.49 6.69
N PHE A 73 -13.72 5.87 5.69
CA PHE A 73 -14.34 7.20 5.59
C PHE A 73 -15.75 7.28 6.21
N ALA A 74 -16.24 6.22 6.84
CA ALA A 74 -17.56 6.20 7.43
C ALA A 74 -17.68 7.16 8.64
N SER A 75 -18.89 7.67 8.88
CA SER A 75 -19.15 8.70 9.89
C SER A 75 -18.99 8.21 11.33
N ASP A 76 -19.09 6.90 11.56
CA ASP A 76 -18.94 6.25 12.86
C ASP A 76 -17.48 5.96 13.25
N ILE A 77 -16.52 6.18 12.34
CA ILE A 77 -15.08 6.08 12.66
C ILE A 77 -14.68 7.25 13.57
N PRO A 78 -14.10 7.00 14.76
CA PRO A 78 -13.65 8.06 15.64
C PRO A 78 -12.59 8.96 14.98
N PRO A 79 -12.59 10.27 15.26
CA PRO A 79 -11.53 11.15 14.79
C PRO A 79 -10.18 10.79 15.42
N VAL A 80 -9.11 10.97 14.66
CA VAL A 80 -7.72 10.85 15.14
C VAL A 80 -7.21 12.27 15.38
N ASN A 81 -6.74 12.56 16.59
CA ASN A 81 -6.28 13.90 17.00
C ASN A 81 -7.33 15.00 16.73
N GLY A 82 -8.61 14.70 16.94
CA GLY A 82 -9.71 15.65 16.73
C GLY A 82 -10.12 15.83 15.27
N GLN A 83 -9.47 15.15 14.31
CA GLN A 83 -9.78 15.24 12.89
C GLN A 83 -10.32 13.92 12.33
N LYS A 84 -11.33 14.00 11.46
CA LYS A 84 -11.77 12.85 10.66
C LYS A 84 -10.66 12.48 9.67
N LEU A 85 -10.60 11.20 9.32
CA LEU A 85 -9.65 10.72 8.31
C LEU A 85 -9.91 11.41 6.97
N ASP A 86 -8.85 11.91 6.37
CA ASP A 86 -8.80 12.41 5.00
C ASP A 86 -7.87 11.53 4.15
N CYS A 87 -7.70 11.84 2.86
CA CYS A 87 -6.82 11.08 1.99
C CYS A 87 -5.34 11.19 2.43
N ASN A 88 -4.93 12.35 2.95
CA ASN A 88 -3.54 12.68 3.27
C ASN A 88 -3.05 11.99 4.54
N TYR A 89 -3.96 11.55 5.43
CA TYR A 89 -3.62 10.75 6.59
C TYR A 89 -2.82 9.49 6.21
N CYS A 90 -3.26 8.79 5.17
CA CYS A 90 -2.57 7.60 4.63
C CYS A 90 -1.64 7.96 3.47
N HIS A 91 -2.10 8.79 2.54
CA HIS A 91 -1.35 9.17 1.34
C HIS A 91 -0.54 10.44 1.60
N GLN A 92 0.63 10.28 2.19
CA GLN A 92 1.55 11.39 2.44
C GLN A 92 2.40 11.68 1.20
N LEU A 93 2.40 12.93 0.76
CA LEU A 93 3.15 13.31 -0.43
C LEU A 93 4.66 13.17 -0.17
N GLN A 94 5.41 12.76 -1.18
CA GLN A 94 6.86 12.81 -1.15
C GLN A 94 7.34 14.27 -1.23
N PRO A 95 8.55 14.60 -0.76
CA PRO A 95 9.06 15.98 -0.81
C PRO A 95 9.11 16.58 -2.21
N ASP A 96 9.30 15.77 -3.25
CA ASP A 96 9.29 16.22 -4.65
C ASP A 96 7.89 16.54 -5.20
N GLY A 97 6.85 16.28 -4.40
CA GLY A 97 5.46 16.55 -4.72
C GLY A 97 4.87 15.66 -5.80
N ARG A 98 5.66 14.79 -6.42
CA ARG A 98 5.24 14.04 -7.61
C ARG A 98 4.43 12.82 -7.22
N PHE A 99 4.88 12.13 -6.19
CA PHE A 99 4.38 10.85 -5.76
C PHE A 99 4.01 10.83 -4.28
N TYR A 100 3.38 9.74 -3.85
CA TYR A 100 3.12 9.48 -2.43
C TYR A 100 4.14 8.51 -1.83
N GLN A 101 4.34 8.64 -0.53
CA GLN A 101 5.13 7.74 0.29
C GLN A 101 4.45 6.37 0.39
N ARG A 102 5.25 5.34 0.70
CA ARG A 102 4.74 3.99 0.91
C ARG A 102 3.95 3.93 2.21
N ILE A 103 2.72 3.43 2.13
CA ILE A 103 1.89 3.18 3.32
C ILE A 103 2.53 2.05 4.15
N SER A 104 2.54 2.22 5.46
CA SER A 104 3.00 1.20 6.41
C SER A 104 2.04 1.05 7.58
N PHE A 105 2.00 -0.16 8.15
CA PHE A 105 1.16 -0.43 9.32
C PHE A 105 1.45 0.53 10.48
N GLY A 106 2.72 0.72 10.83
CA GLY A 106 3.12 1.56 11.97
C GLY A 106 2.74 3.03 11.78
N ALA A 107 2.91 3.57 10.58
CA ALA A 107 2.63 4.98 10.30
C ALA A 107 1.14 5.26 10.09
N ASN A 108 0.39 4.35 9.45
CA ASN A 108 -0.93 4.66 8.91
C ASN A 108 -2.08 3.82 9.48
N CYS A 109 -1.80 2.70 10.14
CA CYS A 109 -2.84 1.78 10.63
C CYS A 109 -2.85 1.67 12.16
N GLN A 110 -1.68 1.70 12.79
CA GLN A 110 -1.51 1.29 14.19
C GLN A 110 -2.25 2.18 15.20
N VAL A 111 -2.55 3.44 14.86
CA VAL A 111 -3.29 4.32 15.79
C VAL A 111 -4.69 3.80 16.09
N CYS A 112 -5.36 3.23 15.09
CA CYS A 112 -6.70 2.63 15.20
C CYS A 112 -6.64 1.11 15.35
N HIS A 113 -5.64 0.46 14.75
CA HIS A 113 -5.43 -0.99 14.82
C HIS A 113 -4.19 -1.29 15.68
N SER A 114 -4.31 -1.09 16.98
CA SER A 114 -3.16 -1.02 17.90
C SER A 114 -2.44 -2.34 18.18
N LEU A 115 -3.02 -3.49 17.80
CA LEU A 115 -2.55 -4.82 18.19
C LEU A 115 -2.50 -5.04 19.72
N GLN A 116 -3.29 -4.26 20.45
CA GLN A 116 -3.53 -4.45 21.88
C GLN A 116 -4.26 -5.77 22.08
N PHE A 117 -3.72 -6.72 22.84
CA PHE A 117 -4.41 -7.98 23.17
C PHE A 117 -4.94 -8.01 24.61
N ASP A 118 -4.42 -7.10 25.45
CA ASP A 118 -4.81 -6.94 26.85
C ASP A 118 -5.31 -5.50 27.07
N TRP A 119 -6.61 -5.38 27.36
CA TRP A 119 -7.23 -4.07 27.52
C TRP A 119 -6.83 -3.34 28.80
N ARG A 120 -6.40 -4.08 29.84
CA ARG A 120 -5.95 -3.51 31.13
C ARG A 120 -4.54 -2.94 31.02
N ASN A 121 -3.76 -3.47 30.08
CA ASN A 121 -2.41 -3.02 29.77
C ASN A 121 -2.30 -2.59 28.30
N PRO A 122 -2.95 -1.46 27.90
CA PRO A 122 -3.11 -1.05 26.49
C PRO A 122 -1.81 -0.78 25.72
N GLU A 123 -0.71 -0.57 26.45
CA GLU A 123 0.63 -0.36 25.89
C GLU A 123 1.31 -1.67 25.51
N MET A 124 0.85 -2.81 26.04
CA MET A 124 1.31 -4.15 25.67
C MET A 124 0.68 -4.54 24.33
N ARG A 125 1.47 -4.44 23.27
CA ARG A 125 1.04 -4.70 21.89
C ARG A 125 1.75 -5.93 21.34
N ILE A 126 1.02 -6.71 20.55
CA ILE A 126 1.61 -7.81 19.78
C ILE A 126 2.58 -7.25 18.73
N PRO A 127 3.78 -7.82 18.56
CA PRO A 127 4.69 -7.43 17.49
C PRO A 127 4.06 -7.60 16.10
N HIS A 128 4.28 -6.65 15.19
CA HIS A 128 3.77 -6.75 13.81
C HIS A 128 4.85 -7.21 12.83
N GLY A 129 4.45 -7.97 11.79
CA GLY A 129 5.31 -8.29 10.64
C GLY A 129 6.18 -9.55 10.77
N ASN A 130 6.25 -10.18 11.95
CA ASN A 130 6.97 -11.43 12.15
C ASN A 130 6.16 -12.40 13.02
N VAL A 131 5.68 -13.49 12.39
CA VAL A 131 4.77 -14.47 13.02
C VAL A 131 5.47 -15.27 14.12
N ASP A 132 6.74 -15.61 13.93
CA ASP A 132 7.53 -16.33 14.93
C ASP A 132 7.77 -15.47 16.17
N LEU A 133 8.02 -14.17 15.97
CA LEU A 133 8.14 -13.21 17.06
C LEU A 133 6.83 -13.05 17.82
N VAL A 134 5.69 -13.04 17.13
CA VAL A 134 4.36 -13.03 17.78
C VAL A 134 4.17 -14.27 18.66
N ARG A 135 4.42 -15.47 18.13
CA ARG A 135 4.30 -16.70 18.90
C ARG A 135 5.25 -16.70 20.10
N THR A 136 6.49 -16.28 19.89
CA THR A 136 7.50 -16.19 20.97
C THR A 136 7.05 -15.21 22.05
N PHE A 137 6.51 -14.05 21.68
CA PHE A 137 5.95 -13.08 22.60
C PHE A 137 4.82 -13.69 23.44
N LEU A 138 3.85 -14.35 22.79
CA LEU A 138 2.72 -14.99 23.47
C LEU A 138 3.14 -16.12 24.41
N ARG A 139 4.15 -16.92 24.01
CA ARG A 139 4.66 -18.03 24.83
C ARG A 139 5.57 -17.57 25.97
N SER A 140 6.03 -16.31 25.94
CA SER A 140 6.87 -15.71 26.98
C SER A 140 6.15 -14.62 27.79
N LEU A 141 4.80 -14.59 27.77
CA LEU A 141 4.01 -13.56 28.46
C LEU A 141 4.43 -13.28 29.91
N PRO A 142 4.78 -14.26 30.76
CA PRO A 142 5.27 -13.96 32.11
C PRO A 142 6.50 -13.03 32.11
N ALA A 143 7.46 -13.26 31.21
CA ALA A 143 8.63 -12.40 31.04
C ALA A 143 8.24 -11.03 30.46
N GLN A 144 7.35 -11.00 29.46
CA GLN A 144 6.86 -9.75 28.86
C GLN A 144 6.16 -8.86 29.91
N TYR A 145 5.35 -9.44 30.80
CA TYR A 145 4.72 -8.71 31.91
C TYR A 145 5.71 -8.27 32.97
N ALA A 146 6.76 -9.06 33.24
CA ALA A 146 7.82 -8.67 34.17
C ALA A 146 8.57 -7.43 33.66
N ASP A 147 8.93 -7.42 32.36
CA ASP A 147 9.58 -6.27 31.73
C ASP A 147 8.65 -5.06 31.65
N TYR A 148 7.36 -5.27 31.36
CA TYR A 148 6.35 -4.20 31.41
C TYR A 148 6.22 -3.60 32.82
N ALA A 149 6.17 -4.44 33.86
CA ALA A 149 6.11 -4.01 35.25
C ALA A 149 7.30 -3.12 35.62
N ARG A 150 8.52 -3.54 35.26
CA ARG A 150 9.76 -2.81 35.54
C ARG A 150 9.87 -1.53 34.73
N LEU A 151 9.77 -1.63 33.40
CA LEU A 151 10.15 -0.57 32.46
C LEU A 151 9.04 0.44 32.20
N LYS A 152 7.77 0.03 32.31
CA LYS A 152 6.61 0.90 32.01
C LYS A 152 5.82 1.30 33.24
N LYS A 153 5.70 0.43 34.23
CA LYS A 153 4.97 0.73 35.48
C LYS A 153 5.86 1.16 36.65
N GLY A 154 7.17 0.95 36.57
CA GLY A 154 8.09 1.27 37.67
C GLY A 154 7.84 0.45 38.93
N ILE A 155 7.29 -0.76 38.80
CA ILE A 155 6.98 -1.64 39.93
C ILE A 155 8.32 -2.14 40.54
N PRO A 156 8.51 -2.04 41.87
CA PRO A 156 9.72 -2.54 42.53
C PRO A 156 9.94 -4.03 42.30
N GLU A 157 11.19 -4.46 42.16
CA GLU A 157 11.56 -5.86 41.81
C GLU A 157 10.89 -6.90 42.71
N ARG A 158 10.77 -6.61 44.02
CA ARG A 158 10.11 -7.49 45.01
C ARG A 158 8.62 -7.73 44.74
N GLU A 159 7.96 -6.82 44.02
CA GLU A 159 6.52 -6.85 43.74
C GLU A 159 6.21 -7.40 42.32
N VAL A 160 7.21 -7.47 41.45
CA VAL A 160 7.07 -7.95 40.06
C VAL A 160 6.46 -9.36 39.99
N PRO A 161 6.88 -10.36 40.78
CA PRO A 161 6.27 -11.70 40.70
C PRO A 161 4.77 -11.71 40.98
N GLY A 162 4.32 -10.90 41.96
CA GLY A 162 2.91 -10.76 42.31
C GLY A 162 2.10 -10.13 41.18
N PHE A 163 2.64 -9.07 40.57
CA PHE A 163 2.04 -8.45 39.39
C PHE A 163 1.91 -9.44 38.23
N VAL A 164 2.98 -10.16 37.87
CA VAL A 164 2.97 -11.13 36.78
C VAL A 164 1.94 -12.23 37.02
N ALA A 165 1.91 -12.81 38.23
CA ALA A 165 0.94 -13.84 38.58
C ALA A 165 -0.51 -13.35 38.42
N GLN A 166 -0.78 -12.10 38.83
CA GLN A 166 -2.09 -11.48 38.67
C GLN A 166 -2.46 -11.30 37.19
N GLN A 167 -1.56 -10.78 36.35
CA GLN A 167 -1.84 -10.57 34.92
C GLN A 167 -2.08 -11.90 34.19
N ILE A 168 -1.26 -12.92 34.45
CA ILE A 168 -1.42 -14.25 33.85
C ILE A 168 -2.74 -14.90 34.30
N LYS A 169 -3.12 -14.75 35.57
CA LYS A 169 -4.43 -15.22 36.04
C LYS A 169 -5.57 -14.54 35.27
N GLN A 170 -5.50 -13.22 35.09
CA GLN A 170 -6.54 -12.47 34.37
C GLN A 170 -6.67 -12.90 32.90
N LEU A 171 -5.55 -13.14 32.20
CA LEU A 171 -5.58 -13.69 30.84
C LEU A 171 -6.19 -15.09 30.80
N ARG A 172 -5.87 -15.94 31.78
CA ARG A 172 -6.46 -17.28 31.89
C ARG A 172 -7.96 -17.22 32.18
N ASP A 173 -8.40 -16.31 33.03
CA ASP A 173 -9.82 -16.10 33.30
C ASP A 173 -10.58 -15.63 32.04
N GLN A 174 -9.89 -14.97 31.10
CA GLN A 174 -10.47 -14.48 29.84
C GLN A 174 -10.42 -15.50 28.69
N PHE A 175 -9.32 -16.24 28.53
CA PHE A 175 -9.06 -17.11 27.38
C PHE A 175 -8.91 -18.59 27.73
N HIS A 176 -9.04 -18.99 29.00
CA HIS A 176 -8.83 -20.35 29.54
C HIS A 176 -7.41 -20.92 29.40
N SER A 177 -6.74 -20.74 28.27
CA SER A 177 -5.40 -21.26 27.96
C SER A 177 -4.58 -20.33 27.07
N GLY A 178 -3.27 -20.55 27.03
CA GLY A 178 -2.37 -19.85 26.11
C GLY A 178 -2.65 -20.17 24.64
N ASP A 179 -3.06 -21.40 24.34
CA ASP A 179 -3.40 -21.83 22.98
C ASP A 179 -4.68 -21.15 22.46
N GLU A 180 -5.68 -20.97 23.33
CA GLU A 180 -6.89 -20.20 23.00
C GLU A 180 -6.59 -18.73 22.77
N LEU A 181 -5.72 -18.12 23.58
CA LEU A 181 -5.23 -16.75 23.33
C LEU A 181 -4.48 -16.66 22.00
N GLU A 182 -3.56 -17.58 21.72
CA GLU A 182 -2.82 -17.61 20.45
C GLU A 182 -3.77 -17.77 19.25
N ARG A 183 -4.77 -18.64 19.38
CA ARG A 183 -5.81 -18.81 18.36
C ARG A 183 -6.64 -17.54 18.17
N ALA A 184 -7.05 -16.88 19.25
CA ALA A 184 -7.76 -15.60 19.18
C ALA A 184 -6.89 -14.54 18.48
N VAL A 185 -5.59 -14.54 18.75
CA VAL A 185 -4.63 -13.60 18.14
C VAL A 185 -4.50 -13.79 16.64
N PHE A 186 -4.40 -15.03 16.15
CA PHE A 186 -4.21 -15.25 14.72
C PHE A 186 -5.51 -15.25 13.91
N PHE A 187 -6.61 -15.75 14.46
CA PHE A 187 -7.78 -16.14 13.65
C PHE A 187 -9.04 -15.29 13.84
N THR A 188 -9.07 -14.34 14.77
CA THR A 188 -10.24 -13.45 14.95
C THR A 188 -10.41 -12.53 13.74
N LYS A 189 -11.50 -12.70 12.98
CA LYS A 189 -11.82 -11.92 11.77
C LYS A 189 -12.72 -10.71 11.99
N ASP A 190 -13.40 -10.64 13.12
CA ASP A 190 -14.34 -9.58 13.49
C ASP A 190 -14.43 -9.48 15.02
N PRO A 191 -13.73 -8.52 15.65
CA PRO A 191 -13.76 -8.38 17.09
C PRO A 191 -14.99 -7.65 17.62
N TYR A 192 -15.86 -7.13 16.74
CA TYR A 192 -17.00 -6.31 17.14
C TYR A 192 -18.25 -7.15 17.46
N LYS A 193 -18.35 -8.39 16.96
CA LYS A 193 -19.46 -9.31 17.28
C LYS A 193 -19.55 -9.72 18.76
N PRO A 194 -18.44 -10.01 19.47
CA PRO A 194 -18.48 -10.37 20.89
C PRO A 194 -18.56 -9.16 21.85
N GLN A 195 -18.47 -7.92 21.35
CA GLN A 195 -18.18 -6.71 22.15
C GLN A 195 -19.40 -5.87 22.55
N GLN A 196 -20.63 -6.34 22.35
CA GLN A 196 -21.85 -5.58 22.67
C GLN A 196 -21.96 -5.18 24.16
N THR A 197 -21.22 -5.85 25.05
CA THR A 197 -21.24 -5.62 26.51
C THR A 197 -20.04 -4.83 27.05
N MET A 198 -19.06 -4.44 26.23
CA MET A 198 -17.85 -3.73 26.68
C MET A 198 -17.86 -2.22 26.33
N GLY A 199 -17.37 -1.39 27.26
CA GLY A 199 -17.30 0.07 27.11
C GLY A 199 -16.38 0.51 25.96
N ALA A 200 -16.55 1.74 25.45
CA ALA A 200 -15.82 2.24 24.28
C ALA A 200 -14.28 2.17 24.38
N ALA A 201 -13.72 2.30 25.60
CA ALA A 201 -12.29 2.12 25.87
C ALA A 201 -11.80 0.66 25.79
N ALA A 202 -12.72 -0.30 25.96
CA ALA A 202 -12.50 -1.74 25.79
C ALA A 202 -12.89 -2.25 24.39
N ARG A 203 -13.48 -1.40 23.54
CA ARG A 203 -13.62 -1.62 22.08
C ARG A 203 -12.28 -1.52 21.34
N GLY A 204 -11.17 -1.50 22.10
CA GLY A 204 -9.82 -1.49 21.62
C GLY A 204 -9.57 -2.72 20.74
N ASN A 205 -9.67 -2.49 19.44
CA ASN A 205 -8.53 -2.55 18.51
C ASN A 205 -7.77 -3.87 18.41
N PHE A 206 -8.30 -4.95 19.00
CA PHE A 206 -7.81 -6.30 18.77
C PHE A 206 -8.61 -7.03 17.74
N THR A 207 -8.30 -6.71 16.50
CA THR A 207 -8.66 -7.55 15.40
C THR A 207 -7.53 -8.58 15.25
N GLY A 208 -7.77 -9.87 15.48
CA GLY A 208 -6.73 -10.87 15.24
C GLY A 208 -6.14 -10.76 13.82
N CYS A 209 -5.01 -11.39 13.54
CA CYS A 209 -4.30 -11.25 12.26
C CYS A 209 -5.23 -11.43 11.05
N ALA A 210 -6.19 -12.37 11.15
CA ALA A 210 -7.20 -12.67 10.13
C ALA A 210 -8.20 -11.56 9.81
N PHE A 211 -8.24 -10.48 10.59
CA PHE A 211 -9.04 -9.32 10.25
C PHE A 211 -8.51 -8.58 9.03
N CYS A 212 -7.20 -8.36 9.00
CA CYS A 212 -6.52 -7.71 7.88
C CYS A 212 -5.93 -8.74 6.91
N HIS A 213 -5.31 -9.80 7.40
CA HIS A 213 -4.58 -10.76 6.58
C HIS A 213 -5.42 -11.97 6.22
N GLU A 214 -5.09 -12.59 5.08
CA GLU A 214 -5.40 -13.99 4.88
C GLU A 214 -4.49 -14.84 5.78
N VAL A 215 -5.10 -15.72 6.57
CA VAL A 215 -4.40 -16.59 7.52
C VAL A 215 -4.72 -18.04 7.20
N LYS A 216 -3.69 -18.82 6.90
CA LYS A 216 -3.78 -20.25 6.62
C LYS A 216 -3.28 -21.04 7.82
N THR A 217 -4.04 -22.05 8.22
CA THR A 217 -3.64 -22.96 9.29
C THR A 217 -2.43 -23.78 8.85
N ALA A 218 -1.56 -24.10 9.79
CA ALA A 218 -0.44 -25.02 9.59
C ALA A 218 -0.44 -26.02 10.76
N ALA A 219 -0.33 -27.31 10.45
CA ALA A 219 -0.25 -28.35 11.48
C ALA A 219 1.09 -28.21 12.22
N ASN A 220 1.05 -28.13 13.56
CA ASN A 220 2.22 -28.06 14.45
C ASN A 220 3.21 -26.90 14.15
N ALA A 221 2.79 -25.85 13.42
CA ALA A 221 3.62 -24.71 13.07
C ALA A 221 2.88 -23.38 13.31
N VAL A 222 3.57 -22.25 13.13
CA VAL A 222 2.91 -20.93 13.14
C VAL A 222 1.97 -20.82 11.93
N PRO A 223 0.80 -20.16 12.05
CA PRO A 223 -0.05 -19.93 10.91
C PRO A 223 0.68 -19.18 9.80
N ALA A 224 0.44 -19.55 8.54
CA ALA A 224 0.97 -18.79 7.42
C ALA A 224 0.11 -17.54 7.21
N ILE A 225 0.74 -16.37 7.33
CA ILE A 225 0.10 -15.07 7.14
C ILE A 225 0.50 -14.53 5.77
N THR A 226 -0.46 -14.29 4.89
CA THR A 226 -0.15 -13.72 3.57
C THR A 226 0.37 -12.29 3.75
N LYS A 227 1.56 -12.02 3.21
CA LYS A 227 2.18 -10.69 3.24
C LYS A 227 1.49 -9.78 2.21
N PRO A 228 1.05 -8.58 2.61
CA PRO A 228 0.47 -7.62 1.68
C PRO A 228 1.47 -7.17 0.62
N ILE A 229 0.97 -6.89 -0.58
CA ILE A 229 1.75 -6.36 -1.71
C ILE A 229 1.23 -4.98 -2.04
N LEU A 230 1.74 -3.96 -1.35
CA LEU A 230 1.36 -2.57 -1.63
C LEU A 230 2.10 -2.08 -2.88
N VAL A 231 1.38 -1.79 -3.96
CA VAL A 231 1.93 -1.20 -5.19
C VAL A 231 2.28 0.26 -4.95
N ASP A 232 3.54 0.63 -5.19
CA ASP A 232 4.00 2.02 -5.09
C ASP A 232 3.76 2.81 -6.39
N ARG A 233 3.76 2.13 -7.54
CA ARG A 233 3.66 2.76 -8.87
C ARG A 233 2.76 1.98 -9.81
N TRP A 234 1.64 2.59 -10.18
CA TRP A 234 0.63 2.00 -11.08
C TRP A 234 0.81 2.36 -12.55
N MET A 235 1.23 3.59 -12.85
CA MET A 235 1.41 4.11 -14.21
C MET A 235 2.87 4.56 -14.41
N PRO A 236 3.85 3.64 -14.40
CA PRO A 236 5.28 3.99 -14.39
C PRO A 236 5.75 4.73 -15.65
N GLN A 237 4.96 4.70 -16.72
CA GLN A 237 5.25 5.36 -17.99
C GLN A 237 4.70 6.80 -18.08
N ALA A 238 3.97 7.27 -17.06
CA ALA A 238 3.37 8.59 -17.03
C ALA A 238 4.22 9.61 -16.22
N ASN A 239 4.23 10.86 -16.69
CA ASN A 239 4.88 12.00 -16.05
C ASN A 239 3.97 12.84 -15.15
N PHE A 240 2.93 12.22 -14.58
CA PHE A 240 2.03 12.93 -13.68
C PHE A 240 2.75 13.43 -12.42
N ASN A 241 2.38 14.63 -11.95
CA ASN A 241 2.92 15.27 -10.76
C ASN A 241 1.78 15.82 -9.91
N HIS A 242 1.56 15.25 -8.71
CA HIS A 242 0.48 15.63 -7.82
C HIS A 242 0.57 17.08 -7.35
N ALA A 243 1.75 17.60 -7.01
CA ALA A 243 1.93 18.98 -6.57
C ALA A 243 1.47 20.01 -7.61
N LYS A 244 1.61 19.70 -8.91
CA LYS A 244 1.06 20.53 -10.00
C LYS A 244 -0.46 20.46 -10.14
N HIS A 245 -1.12 19.52 -9.46
CA HIS A 245 -2.56 19.25 -9.52
C HIS A 245 -3.23 19.38 -8.15
N GLN A 246 -2.63 20.14 -7.22
CA GLN A 246 -3.24 20.41 -5.91
C GLN A 246 -4.22 21.58 -5.96
N VAL A 247 -4.09 22.47 -6.93
CA VAL A 247 -4.87 23.71 -7.04
C VAL A 247 -5.41 23.83 -8.46
N ASP A 248 -6.68 24.17 -8.58
CA ASP A 248 -7.31 24.46 -9.85
C ASP A 248 -6.72 25.76 -10.42
N PRO A 249 -6.14 25.74 -11.63
CA PRO A 249 -5.42 26.89 -12.17
C PRO A 249 -6.33 28.08 -12.48
N VAL A 250 -7.64 27.87 -12.61
CA VAL A 250 -8.62 28.92 -12.93
C VAL A 250 -9.21 29.52 -11.67
N THR A 251 -9.70 28.67 -10.76
CA THR A 251 -10.40 29.11 -9.54
C THR A 251 -9.48 29.34 -8.36
N GLN A 252 -8.21 28.91 -8.44
CA GLN A 252 -7.22 28.95 -7.37
C GLN A 252 -7.66 28.22 -6.09
N LYS A 253 -8.61 27.30 -6.20
CA LYS A 253 -9.10 26.47 -5.09
C LYS A 253 -8.40 25.11 -5.09
N PRO A 254 -8.24 24.46 -3.91
CA PRO A 254 -7.72 23.11 -3.85
C PRO A 254 -8.57 22.13 -4.68
N LEU A 255 -7.92 21.28 -5.46
CA LEU A 255 -8.59 20.20 -6.19
C LEU A 255 -8.86 19.03 -5.22
N ASP A 256 -10.10 18.55 -5.22
CA ASP A 256 -10.49 17.37 -4.43
C ASP A 256 -9.91 16.10 -5.09
N CYS A 257 -9.27 15.24 -4.30
CA CYS A 257 -8.75 13.96 -4.76
C CYS A 257 -9.83 13.12 -5.49
N ASN A 258 -11.10 13.22 -5.07
CA ASN A 258 -12.24 12.50 -5.64
C ASN A 258 -12.56 12.89 -7.08
N LEU A 259 -12.06 14.03 -7.57
CA LEU A 259 -12.18 14.41 -8.98
C LEU A 259 -11.48 13.40 -9.90
N CYS A 260 -10.37 12.80 -9.42
CA CYS A 260 -9.58 11.82 -10.16
C CYS A 260 -9.68 10.40 -9.57
N HIS A 261 -9.78 10.29 -8.25
CA HIS A 261 -9.73 9.03 -7.51
C HIS A 261 -11.04 8.77 -6.77
N GLN A 262 -11.88 7.85 -7.27
CA GLN A 262 -13.17 7.52 -6.64
C GLN A 262 -13.03 6.64 -5.38
N ALA A 263 -12.08 6.97 -4.50
CA ALA A 263 -11.67 6.14 -3.37
C ALA A 263 -12.80 5.91 -2.36
N ARG A 264 -13.63 6.93 -2.10
CA ARG A 264 -14.73 6.82 -1.12
C ARG A 264 -15.81 5.79 -1.48
N GLN A 265 -15.83 5.32 -2.73
CA GLN A 265 -16.77 4.32 -3.21
C GLN A 265 -16.17 2.90 -3.22
N SER A 266 -14.85 2.78 -3.06
CA SER A 266 -14.16 1.49 -3.05
C SER A 266 -14.53 0.68 -1.82
N ARG A 267 -14.89 -0.58 -2.08
CA ARG A 267 -15.28 -1.55 -1.05
C ARG A 267 -14.31 -2.70 -0.93
N GLU A 268 -13.38 -2.83 -1.87
CA GLU A 268 -12.41 -3.91 -1.95
C GLU A 268 -11.01 -3.36 -2.19
N THR A 269 -10.01 -4.00 -1.57
CA THR A 269 -8.59 -3.71 -1.84
C THR A 269 -8.24 -3.89 -3.31
N SER A 270 -8.85 -4.86 -3.97
CA SER A 270 -8.64 -5.15 -5.39
C SER A 270 -9.11 -4.05 -6.35
N ASP A 271 -9.80 -3.02 -5.87
CA ASP A 271 -10.22 -1.88 -6.67
C ASP A 271 -9.02 -0.99 -7.05
N VAL A 272 -8.73 -0.88 -8.35
CA VAL A 272 -7.66 0.02 -8.84
C VAL A 272 -8.20 1.43 -9.03
N LEU A 273 -7.95 2.28 -8.04
CA LEU A 273 -8.45 3.65 -7.93
C LEU A 273 -7.63 4.68 -8.72
N MET A 274 -6.92 4.25 -9.76
CA MET A 274 -6.27 5.16 -10.69
C MET A 274 -7.29 5.88 -11.57
N PRO A 275 -7.04 7.13 -12.01
CA PRO A 275 -7.95 7.87 -12.88
C PRO A 275 -8.12 7.20 -14.25
N ALA A 276 -9.22 7.50 -14.93
CA ALA A 276 -9.43 7.22 -16.34
C ALA A 276 -9.02 8.41 -17.21
N LYS A 277 -8.91 8.21 -18.53
CA LYS A 277 -8.65 9.29 -19.49
C LYS A 277 -9.62 10.46 -19.30
N ALA A 278 -10.90 10.13 -19.09
CA ALA A 278 -11.97 11.11 -18.94
C ALA A 278 -11.71 12.12 -17.81
N ASN A 279 -11.09 11.70 -16.69
CA ASN A 279 -10.75 12.61 -15.58
C ASN A 279 -9.75 13.68 -16.01
N CYS A 280 -8.75 13.30 -16.82
CA CYS A 280 -7.74 14.22 -17.31
C CYS A 280 -8.32 15.20 -18.33
N THR A 281 -9.21 14.75 -19.22
CA THR A 281 -9.78 15.58 -20.31
C THR A 281 -10.77 16.64 -19.82
N ILE A 282 -11.19 16.60 -18.56
CA ILE A 282 -11.96 17.69 -17.93
C ILE A 282 -11.20 19.01 -18.05
N CYS A 283 -9.89 18.98 -17.79
CA CYS A 283 -9.02 20.15 -17.88
C CYS A 283 -8.14 20.12 -19.14
N HIS A 284 -7.60 18.95 -19.49
CA HIS A 284 -6.68 18.75 -20.62
C HIS A 284 -7.44 18.54 -21.94
N SER A 285 -8.19 19.56 -22.34
CA SER A 285 -8.98 19.62 -23.58
C SER A 285 -9.18 21.07 -24.02
N PRO A 286 -9.64 21.33 -25.26
CA PRO A 286 -9.97 22.69 -25.69
C PRO A 286 -10.98 23.39 -24.77
N GLN A 287 -11.95 22.64 -24.24
CA GLN A 287 -12.95 23.15 -23.30
C GLN A 287 -12.34 23.44 -21.92
N GLY A 288 -11.47 22.56 -21.44
CA GLY A 288 -10.77 22.72 -20.16
C GLY A 288 -9.62 23.73 -20.18
N LYS A 289 -9.21 24.21 -21.38
CA LYS A 289 -8.21 25.25 -21.63
C LYS A 289 -6.80 24.96 -21.10
N ILE A 290 -6.51 23.72 -20.69
CA ILE A 290 -5.15 23.27 -20.38
C ILE A 290 -4.63 22.44 -21.55
N VAL A 291 -3.51 22.87 -22.13
CA VAL A 291 -2.89 22.15 -23.25
C VAL A 291 -2.33 20.82 -22.75
N ALA A 292 -2.56 19.75 -23.53
CA ALA A 292 -1.94 18.45 -23.33
C ALA A 292 -1.44 17.92 -24.67
N GLU A 293 -0.12 17.99 -24.84
CA GLU A 293 0.58 17.34 -25.94
C GLU A 293 1.06 15.95 -25.48
N CYS A 294 1.43 15.11 -26.44
CA CYS A 294 1.95 13.77 -26.17
C CYS A 294 3.09 13.76 -25.11
N ILE A 295 3.99 14.75 -25.20
CA ILE A 295 5.15 14.91 -24.30
C ILE A 295 4.79 15.44 -22.90
N THR A 296 3.56 15.94 -22.71
CA THR A 296 3.10 16.42 -21.41
C THR A 296 3.00 15.25 -20.43
N CYS A 297 2.54 14.09 -20.90
CA CYS A 297 2.35 12.89 -20.08
C CYS A 297 3.40 11.82 -20.35
N HIS A 298 3.84 11.67 -21.58
CA HIS A 298 4.85 10.68 -21.94
C HIS A 298 6.21 11.31 -22.07
N SER A 299 7.23 10.48 -22.14
CA SER A 299 8.36 10.88 -22.96
C SER A 299 8.95 9.68 -23.66
N TYR A 300 9.72 9.96 -24.70
CA TYR A 300 10.02 8.97 -25.73
C TYR A 300 11.49 8.53 -25.75
N HIS A 301 12.37 9.26 -25.05
CA HIS A 301 13.79 8.90 -24.94
C HIS A 301 14.07 8.12 -23.67
N ALA A 302 14.83 7.02 -23.80
CA ALA A 302 15.35 6.26 -22.68
C ALA A 302 16.23 7.14 -21.78
N PRO A 303 16.21 6.97 -20.44
CA PRO A 303 17.17 7.61 -19.56
C PRO A 303 18.61 7.29 -19.99
N ILE A 304 19.53 8.24 -19.86
CA ILE A 304 20.93 8.11 -20.31
C ILE A 304 21.60 6.85 -19.72
N ALA A 305 21.25 6.44 -18.49
CA ALA A 305 21.76 5.23 -17.86
C ALA A 305 21.33 3.91 -18.54
N ALA A 306 20.21 3.89 -19.28
CA ALA A 306 19.81 2.73 -20.08
C ALA A 306 20.52 2.67 -21.44
N GLN A 307 21.08 3.81 -21.90
CA GLN A 307 21.82 3.89 -23.17
C GLN A 307 23.23 3.32 -23.03
N THR A 308 23.87 3.48 -21.86
CA THR A 308 25.24 2.98 -21.60
C THR A 308 25.34 1.46 -21.46
N VAL A 309 24.28 0.77 -21.04
CA VAL A 309 24.26 -0.71 -20.93
C VAL A 309 24.01 -1.37 -22.30
N ALA A 310 23.25 -0.72 -23.18
CA ALA A 310 22.99 -1.23 -24.52
C ALA A 310 24.23 -1.16 -25.43
N GLU A 311 25.10 -0.15 -25.26
CA GLU A 311 26.33 0.00 -26.07
C GLU A 311 27.49 -0.91 -25.60
N SER A 312 27.47 -1.41 -24.37
CA SER A 312 28.59 -2.19 -23.80
C SER A 312 28.50 -3.72 -24.00
N THR A 313 27.46 -4.23 -24.66
CA THR A 313 27.33 -5.67 -24.95
C THR A 313 27.96 -6.11 -26.27
N LYS A 314 29.01 -5.41 -26.75
CA LYS A 314 29.98 -6.08 -27.63
C LYS A 314 30.82 -6.99 -26.76
N SER A 315 30.61 -8.29 -26.90
CA SER A 315 31.50 -9.30 -26.33
C SER A 315 32.95 -8.97 -26.69
N VAL A 316 33.89 -9.15 -25.77
CA VAL A 316 35.34 -9.07 -26.06
C VAL A 316 35.70 -9.91 -27.31
N LYS A 317 34.95 -10.97 -27.58
CA LYS A 317 35.06 -11.80 -28.80
C LYS A 317 34.69 -11.07 -30.10
N GLN A 318 33.77 -10.10 -30.06
CA GLN A 318 33.39 -9.24 -31.20
C GLN A 318 34.35 -8.05 -31.38
N MET A 319 35.11 -7.66 -30.35
CA MET A 319 36.16 -6.64 -30.47
C MET A 319 37.49 -7.23 -30.99
N LEU A 320 37.78 -8.51 -30.72
CA LEU A 320 39.00 -9.20 -31.16
C LEU A 320 38.93 -9.78 -32.58
N LEU A 321 37.74 -9.87 -33.17
CA LEU A 321 37.53 -10.31 -34.56
C LEU A 321 37.05 -9.11 -35.38
N GLY A 322 37.94 -8.13 -35.53
CA GLY A 322 37.73 -7.01 -36.45
C GLY A 322 37.74 -7.47 -37.90
N ALA A 323 36.87 -6.83 -38.69
CA ALA A 323 36.95 -6.59 -40.12
C ALA A 323 37.26 -7.78 -41.05
N LYS A 324 36.23 -8.20 -41.79
CA LYS A 324 36.34 -8.33 -43.24
C LYS A 324 35.39 -7.34 -43.88
#